data_AF-B0EKQ4-F1
#
_entry.id   AF-B0EKQ4-F1
#
_cell.length_a   1.000
_cell.length_b   1.000
_cell.length_c   1.000
_cell.angle_alpha   90.00
_cell.angle_beta   90.00
_cell.angle_gamma   90.00
#
_symmetry.space_group_name_H-M   'P 1'
#
loop_
_entity.id
_entity.type
_entity.pdbx_description
1 polymer ?
#
loop_
_entity_poly.entity_id
_entity_poly.type
_entity_poly.pdbx_seq_one_letter_code
_entity_poly.pdbx_strand_id
1 'polypeptide(L)'
;MKLGYNEIMITSKYFNDIKDFINLEIGVKRFQGNIERFHFNPIPLNEYSRKLFPNIETFHIYNEKDEIFNDGKIFKYVIWYPVDYLTYLFKKEQGNICKNIEYTEKDRKKYGTTIPSEIKSLREYSFKY
;
A
#
# COMPACT_ATOMS: atom_id res chain seq x y z
N MET A 1 2.26 -26.58 19.66
CA MET A 1 1.95 -25.95 18.35
C MET A 1 3.27 -25.66 17.63
N LYS A 2 3.45 -26.10 16.37
CA LYS A 2 4.63 -25.73 15.55
C LYS A 2 4.16 -24.69 14.53
N LEU A 3 4.79 -23.50 14.52
CA LEU A 3 4.56 -22.50 13.48
C LEU A 3 5.11 -23.02 12.14
N GLY A 4 4.26 -23.00 11.11
CA GLY A 4 4.64 -23.34 9.74
C GLY A 4 4.93 -22.08 8.91
N TYR A 5 5.17 -22.32 7.62
CA TYR A 5 5.51 -21.27 6.66
C TYR A 5 4.39 -20.26 6.47
N ASN A 6 3.13 -20.70 6.47
CA ASN A 6 2.00 -19.81 6.25
C ASN A 6 1.76 -18.90 7.46
N GLU A 7 1.86 -19.45 8.66
CA GLU A 7 1.73 -18.71 9.91
C GLU A 7 2.81 -17.64 10.00
N ILE A 8 4.07 -17.98 9.70
CA ILE A 8 5.17 -17.01 9.69
C ILE A 8 4.99 -15.92 8.64
N MET A 9 4.55 -16.28 7.43
CA MET A 9 4.28 -15.28 6.39
C MET A 9 3.16 -14.33 6.84
N ILE A 10 2.10 -14.83 7.48
CA ILE A 10 1.00 -14.02 8.03
C ILE A 10 1.51 -13.12 9.14
N THR A 11 2.28 -13.64 10.10
CA THR A 11 2.87 -12.86 11.19
C THR A 11 3.82 -11.78 10.67
N SER A 12 4.61 -12.09 9.64
CA SER A 12 5.58 -11.16 9.04
C SER A 12 4.91 -9.95 8.37
N LYS A 13 3.61 -10.02 8.03
CA LYS A 13 2.85 -8.85 7.54
C LYS A 13 2.71 -7.73 8.58
N TYR A 14 2.94 -8.04 9.86
CA TYR A 14 2.83 -7.11 10.98
C TYR A 14 4.20 -6.64 11.48
N PHE A 15 5.28 -6.96 10.78
CA PHE A 15 6.60 -6.41 11.05
C PHE A 15 6.64 -4.92 10.70
N ASN A 16 7.44 -4.17 11.46
CA ASN A 16 7.49 -2.71 11.33
C ASN A 16 8.67 -2.26 10.48
N ASP A 17 9.75 -3.05 10.45
CA ASP A 17 11.00 -2.67 9.80
C ASP A 17 11.60 -3.85 9.01
N ILE A 18 12.39 -3.53 7.99
CA ILE A 18 13.13 -4.53 7.20
C ILE A 18 14.03 -5.42 8.08
N LYS A 19 14.54 -4.88 9.20
CA LYS A 19 15.33 -5.63 10.18
C LYS A 19 14.57 -6.81 10.78
N ASP A 20 13.27 -6.69 10.99
CA ASP A 20 12.46 -7.79 11.53
C ASP A 20 12.46 -8.98 10.56
N PHE A 21 12.33 -8.70 9.26
CA PHE A 21 12.40 -9.71 8.20
C PHE A 21 13.80 -10.35 8.12
N ILE A 22 14.85 -9.54 8.12
CA ILE A 22 16.24 -10.02 8.07
C ILE A 22 16.56 -10.90 9.29
N ASN A 23 16.18 -10.44 10.48
CA ASN A 23 16.41 -11.17 11.73
C ASN A 23 15.66 -12.51 11.75
N LEU A 24 14.44 -12.57 11.19
CA LEU A 24 13.68 -13.81 11.08
C LEU A 24 14.41 -14.83 10.18
N GLU A 25 14.88 -14.41 9.01
CA GLU A 25 15.55 -15.32 8.06
C GLU A 25 16.92 -15.80 8.59
N ILE A 26 17.68 -14.93 9.23
CA ILE A 26 18.99 -15.28 9.80
C ILE A 26 18.82 -16.11 11.08
N GLY A 27 17.92 -15.70 11.97
CA GLY A 27 17.73 -16.30 13.28
C GLY A 27 17.04 -17.67 13.22
N VAL A 28 16.23 -17.93 12.20
CA VAL A 28 15.47 -19.18 12.07
C VAL A 28 15.65 -19.76 10.67
N LYS A 29 16.72 -20.54 10.48
CA LYS A 29 17.14 -21.11 9.17
C LYS A 29 16.02 -21.76 8.35
N ARG A 30 15.05 -22.42 9.00
CA ARG A 30 13.91 -23.03 8.30
C ARG A 30 13.01 -22.02 7.58
N PHE A 31 13.04 -20.74 7.96
CA PHE A 31 12.23 -19.67 7.36
C PHE A 31 13.07 -18.75 6.44
N GLN A 32 14.26 -19.17 6.02
CA GLN A 32 14.99 -18.50 4.94
C GLN A 32 14.16 -18.48 3.65
N GLY A 33 14.21 -17.35 2.93
CA GLY A 33 13.38 -17.13 1.74
C GLY A 33 11.93 -16.77 2.05
N ASN A 34 11.60 -16.40 3.29
CA ASN A 34 10.26 -15.92 3.63
C ASN A 34 9.94 -14.58 2.94
N ILE A 35 10.92 -13.68 2.79
CA ILE A 35 10.78 -12.39 2.11
C ILE A 35 10.39 -12.60 0.63
N GLU A 36 10.98 -13.59 -0.04
CA GLU A 36 10.71 -13.87 -1.46
C GLU A 36 9.26 -14.31 -1.73
N ARG A 37 8.54 -14.76 -0.70
CA ARG A 37 7.14 -15.20 -0.82
C ARG A 37 6.14 -14.04 -0.89
N PHE A 38 6.61 -12.81 -0.69
CA PHE A 38 5.76 -11.63 -0.74
C PHE A 38 5.61 -11.13 -2.17
N HIS A 39 4.36 -11.12 -2.65
CA HIS A 39 3.96 -10.47 -3.91
C HIS A 39 3.51 -9.01 -3.73
N PHE A 40 3.58 -8.51 -2.49
CA PHE A 40 3.33 -7.12 -2.14
C PHE A 40 4.26 -6.70 -1.00
N ASN A 41 4.59 -5.41 -0.91
CA ASN A 41 5.43 -4.91 0.18
C ASN A 41 4.61 -4.74 1.48
N PRO A 42 4.96 -5.45 2.57
CA PRO A 42 4.28 -5.32 3.86
C PRO A 42 4.62 -4.02 4.59
N ILE A 43 5.73 -3.38 4.23
CA ILE A 43 6.24 -2.12 4.79
C ILE A 43 6.62 -1.16 3.64
N PRO A 44 6.72 0.16 3.87
CA PRO A 44 7.36 1.07 2.92
C PRO A 44 8.77 0.59 2.57
N LEU A 45 9.14 0.67 1.29
CA LEU A 45 10.46 0.24 0.82
C LEU A 45 11.29 1.44 0.38
N ASN A 46 12.60 1.30 0.54
CA ASN A 46 13.63 2.14 -0.04
C ASN A 46 14.48 1.32 -1.03
N GLU A 47 15.39 1.98 -1.75
CA GLU A 47 16.34 1.34 -2.68
C GLU A 47 17.06 0.08 -2.12
N TYR A 48 17.39 0.06 -0.82
CA TYR A 48 18.03 -1.10 -0.19
C TYR A 48 17.03 -2.25 0.00
N SER A 49 15.93 -1.99 0.70
CA SER A 49 14.93 -3.00 1.05
C SER A 49 14.18 -3.52 -0.17
N ARG A 50 13.99 -2.71 -1.22
CA ARG A 50 13.38 -3.14 -2.50
C ARG A 50 14.11 -4.33 -3.13
N LYS A 51 15.43 -4.40 -3.00
CA LYS A 51 16.26 -5.50 -3.55
C LYS A 51 15.98 -6.83 -2.84
N LEU A 52 15.52 -6.79 -1.59
CA LEU A 52 15.22 -7.99 -0.80
C LEU A 52 13.88 -8.62 -1.18
N PHE A 53 12.95 -7.86 -1.75
CA PHE A 53 11.63 -8.33 -2.15
C PHE A 53 11.52 -8.51 -3.69
N PRO A 54 12.08 -9.57 -4.28
CA PRO A 54 12.22 -9.69 -5.74
C PRO A 54 10.91 -9.90 -6.50
N ASN A 55 9.87 -10.37 -5.81
CA ASN A 55 8.61 -10.85 -6.40
C ASN A 55 7.43 -9.88 -6.17
N ILE A 56 7.69 -8.63 -5.80
CA ILE A 56 6.62 -7.64 -5.64
C ILE A 56 5.99 -7.33 -6.99
N GLU A 57 4.68 -7.54 -7.02
CA GLU A 57 3.79 -7.39 -8.16
C GLU A 57 2.73 -6.32 -7.89
N THR A 58 2.24 -6.29 -6.64
CA THR A 58 1.34 -5.25 -6.13
C THR A 58 2.09 -4.37 -5.13
N PHE A 59 2.27 -3.09 -5.45
CA PHE A 59 3.01 -2.16 -4.61
C PHE A 59 2.09 -1.30 -3.75
N HIS A 60 2.27 -1.39 -2.44
CA HIS A 60 1.56 -0.61 -1.44
C HIS A 60 2.32 0.69 -1.16
N ILE A 61 1.61 1.81 -1.30
CA ILE A 61 2.11 3.14 -0.97
C ILE A 61 1.39 3.60 0.29
N TYR A 62 2.12 3.66 1.42
CA TYR A 62 1.54 3.93 2.73
C TYR A 62 1.44 5.44 2.99
N ASN A 63 2.42 6.22 2.55
CA ASN A 63 2.47 7.68 2.67
C ASN A 63 2.78 8.36 1.33
N GLU A 64 2.42 9.65 1.22
CA GLU A 64 2.70 10.47 0.03
C GLU A 64 4.19 10.58 -0.33
N LYS A 65 5.06 10.43 0.67
CA LYS A 65 6.52 10.58 0.54
C LYS A 65 7.24 9.25 0.39
N ASP A 66 6.53 8.12 0.36
CA ASP A 66 7.16 6.82 0.17
C ASP A 66 7.79 6.75 -1.23
N GLU A 67 8.92 6.05 -1.34
CA GLU A 67 9.56 5.81 -2.64
C GLU A 67 8.66 4.91 -3.51
N ILE A 68 8.61 5.23 -4.81
CA ILE A 68 7.86 4.49 -5.81
C ILE A 68 8.86 3.91 -6.81
N PHE A 69 8.72 2.62 -7.09
CA PHE A 69 9.63 1.90 -7.98
C PHE A 69 8.93 1.58 -9.31
N ASN A 70 9.62 1.81 -10.41
CA ASN A 70 9.17 1.44 -11.76
C ASN A 70 10.21 0.54 -12.43
N ASP A 71 10.38 -0.66 -11.90
CA ASP A 71 11.34 -1.66 -12.38
C ASP A 71 10.72 -2.70 -13.34
N GLY A 72 9.51 -2.43 -13.84
CA GLY A 72 8.78 -3.30 -14.77
C GLY A 72 8.15 -4.54 -14.16
N LYS A 73 8.32 -4.79 -12.84
CA LYS A 73 7.69 -5.92 -12.14
C LYS A 73 6.36 -5.57 -11.49
N ILE A 74 6.20 -4.30 -11.11
CA ILE A 74 5.01 -3.80 -10.43
C ILE A 74 3.94 -3.46 -11.46
N PHE A 75 2.80 -4.16 -11.40
CA PHE A 75 1.67 -3.92 -12.31
C PHE A 75 0.46 -3.29 -11.62
N LYS A 76 0.46 -3.19 -10.29
CA LYS A 76 -0.67 -2.63 -9.53
C LYS A 76 -0.22 -1.84 -8.33
N TYR A 77 -0.82 -0.67 -8.12
CA TYR A 77 -0.61 0.13 -6.91
C TYR A 77 -1.82 0.10 -5.98
N VAL A 78 -1.53 -0.01 -4.67
CA VAL A 78 -2.51 0.14 -3.58
C VAL A 78 -2.10 1.34 -2.74
N ILE A 79 -2.89 2.40 -2.79
CA ILE A 79 -2.61 3.68 -2.15
C ILE A 79 -3.40 3.77 -0.84
N TRP A 80 -2.70 3.96 0.28
CA TRP A 80 -3.30 4.03 1.62
C TRP A 80 -3.46 5.44 2.16
N TYR A 81 -2.59 6.37 1.77
CA TYR A 81 -2.75 7.77 2.19
C TYR A 81 -4.02 8.38 1.57
N PRO A 82 -4.60 9.42 2.21
CA PRO A 82 -5.80 10.08 1.68
C PRO A 82 -5.57 10.66 0.29
N VAL A 83 -6.47 10.39 -0.65
CA VAL A 83 -6.46 10.98 -2.00
C VAL A 83 -7.76 11.70 -2.28
N ASP A 84 -7.69 12.85 -2.96
CA ASP A 84 -8.89 13.54 -3.42
C ASP A 84 -9.62 12.73 -4.50
N TYR A 85 -10.91 13.04 -4.69
CA TYR A 85 -11.75 12.25 -5.59
C TYR A 85 -11.30 12.31 -7.05
N LEU A 86 -10.82 13.46 -7.53
CA LEU A 86 -10.29 13.59 -8.89
C LEU A 86 -9.05 12.72 -9.10
N THR A 87 -8.11 12.74 -8.16
CA THR A 87 -6.93 11.87 -8.18
C THR A 87 -7.34 10.39 -8.14
N TYR A 88 -8.32 10.03 -7.31
CA TYR A 88 -8.86 8.66 -7.28
C TYR A 88 -9.38 8.21 -8.64
N LEU A 89 -10.18 9.03 -9.33
CA LEU A 89 -10.73 8.67 -10.65
C LEU A 89 -9.60 8.35 -11.64
N PHE A 90 -8.58 9.21 -11.71
CA PHE A 90 -7.41 8.99 -12.56
C PHE A 90 -6.65 7.71 -12.20
N LYS A 91 -6.44 7.44 -10.91
CA LYS A 91 -5.75 6.21 -10.45
C LYS A 91 -6.58 4.96 -10.72
N LYS A 92 -7.92 5.04 -10.61
CA LYS A 92 -8.85 3.95 -10.90
C LYS A 92 -8.84 3.56 -12.37
N GLU A 93 -8.77 4.52 -13.28
CA GLU A 93 -8.63 4.28 -14.73
C GLU A 93 -7.36 3.50 -15.07
N GLN A 94 -6.29 3.68 -14.27
CA GLN A 94 -5.04 2.94 -14.38
C GLN A 94 -5.09 1.55 -13.70
N GLY A 95 -6.22 1.13 -13.14
CA GLY A 95 -6.38 -0.14 -12.43
C GLY A 95 -5.86 -0.14 -10.98
N ASN A 96 -5.49 1.02 -10.44
CA ASN A 96 -4.98 1.15 -9.08
C ASN A 96 -6.11 1.21 -8.05
N ILE A 97 -5.79 0.89 -6.80
CA ILE A 97 -6.73 0.89 -5.68
C ILE A 97 -6.37 2.01 -4.72
N CYS A 98 -7.32 2.91 -4.45
CA CYS A 98 -7.20 3.90 -3.38
C CYS A 98 -8.03 3.42 -2.18
N LYS A 99 -7.40 3.30 -1.01
CA LYS A 99 -8.06 2.83 0.21
C LYS A 99 -8.75 3.95 0.96
N ASN A 100 -8.29 5.20 0.88
CA ASN A 100 -8.86 6.33 1.59
C ASN A 100 -9.11 7.46 0.59
N ILE A 101 -10.38 7.67 0.23
CA ILE A 101 -10.78 8.67 -0.75
C ILE A 101 -11.51 9.78 -0.01
N GLU A 102 -11.00 11.00 -0.16
CA GLU A 102 -11.51 12.23 0.43
C GLU A 102 -12.28 13.05 -0.61
N TYR A 103 -13.49 13.45 -0.24
CA TYR A 103 -14.25 14.40 -1.06
C TYR A 103 -13.96 15.83 -0.63
N THR A 104 -13.51 16.65 -1.58
CA THR A 104 -13.11 18.04 -1.32
C THR A 104 -14.11 19.06 -1.87
N GLU A 105 -13.94 20.33 -1.49
CA GLU A 105 -14.75 21.42 -2.06
C GLU A 105 -14.59 21.55 -3.58
N LYS A 106 -13.41 21.23 -4.11
CA LYS A 106 -13.15 21.20 -5.56
C LYS A 106 -13.96 20.11 -6.25
N ASP A 107 -14.06 18.95 -5.60
CA ASP A 107 -14.88 17.85 -6.09
C ASP A 107 -16.36 18.22 -6.05
N ARG A 108 -16.82 18.87 -4.97
CA ARG A 108 -18.18 19.41 -4.88
C ARG A 108 -18.50 20.38 -6.02
N LYS A 109 -17.60 21.31 -6.30
CA LYS A 109 -17.75 22.29 -7.39
C LYS A 109 -17.86 21.64 -8.77
N LYS A 110 -17.23 20.48 -8.96
CA LYS A 110 -17.17 19.78 -10.26
C LYS A 110 -18.25 18.71 -10.43
N TYR A 111 -18.53 17.94 -9.38
CA TYR A 111 -19.37 16.75 -9.41
C TYR A 111 -20.68 16.91 -8.62
N GLY A 112 -20.87 18.04 -7.93
CA GLY A 112 -22.08 18.36 -7.18
C GLY A 112 -22.01 17.94 -5.71
N THR A 113 -23.17 17.92 -5.04
CA THR A 113 -23.25 17.62 -3.60
C THR A 113 -23.50 16.15 -3.30
N THR A 114 -23.81 15.33 -4.31
CA THR A 114 -24.03 13.89 -4.15
C THR A 114 -22.70 13.19 -3.94
N ILE A 115 -22.50 12.63 -2.75
CA ILE A 115 -21.27 11.94 -2.38
C ILE A 115 -21.28 10.52 -2.95
N PRO A 116 -20.29 10.12 -3.77
CA PRO A 116 -20.14 8.75 -4.24
C PRO A 116 -19.94 7.74 -3.11
N SER A 117 -20.43 6.52 -3.29
CA SER A 117 -20.36 5.45 -2.27
C SER A 117 -18.94 5.03 -1.88
N GLU A 118 -17.97 5.31 -2.75
CA GLU A 118 -16.56 4.96 -2.53
C GLU A 118 -15.83 5.93 -1.61
N ILE A 119 -16.41 7.10 -1.33
CA ILE A 119 -15.84 8.10 -0.43
C ILE A 119 -15.85 7.58 1.01
N LYS A 120 -14.71 7.69 1.68
CA LYS A 120 -14.58 7.29 3.09
C LYS A 120 -14.52 8.46 4.06
N SER A 121 -14.15 9.64 3.58
CA SER A 121 -14.01 10.84 4.40
C SER A 121 -14.33 12.10 3.61
N LEU A 122 -14.77 13.13 4.33
CA LEU A 122 -15.03 14.46 3.79
C LEU A 122 -13.97 15.41 4.33
N ARG A 123 -13.33 16.19 3.46
CA ARG A 123 -12.35 17.18 3.91
C ARG A 123 -13.08 18.30 4.66
N GLU A 124 -12.44 18.86 5.69
CA GLU A 124 -12.99 20.02 6.42
C GLU A 124 -13.36 21.13 5.44
N TYR A 125 -14.52 21.76 5.66
CA TYR A 125 -15.11 22.80 4.79
C TYR A 125 -15.57 22.37 3.39
N SER A 126 -15.52 21.09 3.03
CA SER A 126 -16.01 20.59 1.73
C SER A 126 -17.46 20.97 1.42
N PHE A 127 -18.29 21.20 2.45
CA PHE A 127 -19.70 21.61 2.33
C PHE A 127 -20.03 22.97 2.96
N LYS A 128 -19.03 23.76 3.35
CA LYS A 128 -19.32 25.09 3.91
C LYS A 128 -19.89 25.99 2.80
N TYR A 129 -20.92 26.76 3.16
CA TYR A 129 -21.64 27.70 2.29
C TYR A 129 -20.86 28.99 2.13
#